data_AF-R6STC8-F1
#
_entry.id   AF-R6STC8-F1
#
_cell.length_a   1.000
_cell.length_b   1.000
_cell.length_c   1.000
_cell.angle_alpha   90.00
_cell.angle_beta   90.00
_cell.angle_gamma   90.00
#
_symmetry.space_group_name_H-M   'P 1'
#
loop_
_entity.id
_entity.type
_entity.pdbx_description
1 polymer ?
#
loop_
_entity_poly.entity_id
_entity_poly.type
_entity_poly.pdbx_seq_one_letter_code
_entity_poly.pdbx_strand_id
1 'polypeptide(L)'
;MDGSHGPRAAHAEKFAQELRHLLGETVPVATLDERMTTMAASRYLNETDTRGAKRKGVIDTLSAQIILQNALDRLRHMAASEN
;
A
#
# COMPACT_ATOMS: atom_id res chain seq x y z
N MET A 1 13.22 -9.77 -1.89
CA MET A 1 13.06 -8.40 -1.35
C MET A 1 14.13 -8.22 -0.31
N ASP A 2 15.22 -7.55 -0.66
CA ASP A 2 16.45 -7.39 0.16
C ASP A 2 16.51 -6.04 0.88
N GLY A 3 15.47 -5.21 0.76
CA GLY A 3 15.49 -3.86 1.33
C GLY A 3 15.75 -2.76 0.32
N SER A 4 16.30 -3.07 -0.86
CA SER A 4 16.73 -2.07 -1.83
C SER A 4 15.57 -1.36 -2.54
N HIS A 5 15.80 -0.11 -2.94
CA HIS A 5 14.91 0.65 -3.82
C HIS A 5 15.09 0.15 -5.25
N GLY A 6 14.22 -0.77 -5.66
CA GLY A 6 14.14 -1.23 -7.04
C GLY A 6 13.42 -0.25 -7.97
N PRO A 7 13.37 -0.53 -9.29
CA PRO A 7 12.74 0.35 -10.27
C PRO A 7 11.28 0.73 -9.94
N ARG A 8 10.51 -0.19 -9.35
CA ARG A 8 9.11 0.07 -8.94
C ARG A 8 9.00 1.10 -7.82
N ALA A 9 9.96 1.12 -6.88
CA ALA A 9 9.99 2.12 -5.82
C ALA A 9 10.27 3.51 -6.41
N ALA A 10 11.21 3.61 -7.37
CA ALA A 10 11.48 4.86 -8.09
C ALA A 10 10.26 5.38 -8.87
N HIS A 11 9.48 4.49 -9.49
CA HIS A 11 8.22 4.87 -10.14
C HIS A 11 7.19 5.40 -9.13
N ALA A 12 7.03 4.75 -7.97
CA ALA A 12 6.12 5.19 -6.93
C ALA A 12 6.53 6.56 -6.36
N GLU A 13 7.83 6.80 -6.18
CA GLU A 13 8.35 8.11 -5.75
C GLU A 13 8.07 9.21 -6.76
N LYS A 14 8.32 8.95 -8.05
CA LYS A 14 8.02 9.91 -9.12
C LYS A 14 6.53 10.24 -9.15
N PHE A 15 5.66 9.23 -9.07
CA PHE A 15 4.21 9.43 -9.01
C PHE A 15 3.80 10.25 -7.78
N ALA A 16 4.39 9.98 -6.61
CA ALA A 16 4.13 10.78 -5.41
C ALA A 16 4.56 12.24 -5.57
N GLN A 17 5.66 12.52 -6.28
CA GLN A 17 6.09 13.89 -6.59
C GLN A 17 5.10 14.60 -7.54
N GLU A 18 4.64 13.92 -8.59
CA GLU A 18 3.63 14.44 -9.51
C GLU A 18 2.31 14.75 -8.77
N LEU A 19 1.89 13.86 -7.86
CA LEU A 19 0.71 14.10 -7.01
C LEU A 19 0.89 15.31 -6.09
N ARG A 20 2.06 15.47 -5.45
CA ARG A 20 2.34 16.67 -4.63
C ARG A 20 2.22 17.95 -5.44
N HIS A 21 2.75 17.94 -6.66
CA HIS A 21 2.67 19.10 -7.54
C HIS A 21 1.22 19.42 -7.93
N LEU A 22 0.43 18.39 -8.27
CA LEU A 22 -0.97 18.55 -8.68
C LEU A 22 -1.89 19.01 -7.54
N LEU A 23 -1.69 18.46 -6.34
CA LEU A 23 -2.55 18.73 -5.19
C LEU A 23 -2.14 19.97 -4.39
N GLY A 24 -0.90 20.44 -4.57
CA GLY A 24 -0.34 21.58 -3.83
C GLY A 24 -0.03 21.23 -2.37
N GLU A 25 0.29 22.27 -1.59
CA GLU A 25 0.74 22.12 -0.19
C GLU A 25 -0.39 21.77 0.79
N THR A 26 -1.65 21.88 0.39
CA THR A 26 -2.81 21.67 1.26
C THR A 26 -3.15 20.20 1.47
N VAL A 27 -2.68 19.31 0.58
CA VAL A 27 -2.92 17.86 0.69
C VAL A 27 -1.58 17.13 0.89
N PRO A 28 -1.30 16.61 2.09
CA PRO A 28 -0.05 15.92 2.34
C PRO A 28 -0.01 14.58 1.58
N VAL A 29 1.11 14.32 0.91
CA VAL A 29 1.37 13.05 0.22
C VAL A 29 2.54 12.34 0.88
N ALA A 30 2.25 11.17 1.44
CA ALA A 30 3.22 10.28 2.08
C ALA A 30 3.41 9.00 1.25
N THR A 31 4.58 8.37 1.40
CA THR A 31 4.88 7.06 0.82
C THR A 31 5.00 6.01 1.93
N LEU A 32 4.59 4.78 1.62
CA LEU A 32 4.66 3.64 2.53
C LEU A 32 5.31 2.45 1.80
N ASP A 33 6.10 1.67 2.54
CA ASP A 33 6.66 0.42 2.02
C ASP A 33 5.56 -0.68 2.03
N GLU A 34 5.06 -1.06 0.85
CA GLU A 34 3.93 -1.98 0.67
C GLU A 34 4.31 -3.47 0.59
N ARG A 35 5.51 -3.85 1.05
CA ARG A 35 6.04 -5.20 0.85
C ARG A 35 5.09 -6.27 1.39
N MET A 36 5.08 -7.41 0.69
CA MET A 36 4.29 -8.60 1.03
C MET A 36 2.75 -8.43 1.00
N THR A 37 2.22 -7.27 0.60
CA THR A 37 0.77 -7.04 0.50
C THR A 37 0.07 -7.98 -0.46
N THR A 38 0.66 -8.23 -1.65
CA THR A 38 0.14 -9.23 -2.60
C THR A 38 0.15 -10.65 -2.02
N MET A 39 1.18 -10.99 -1.23
CA MET A 39 1.26 -12.29 -0.56
C MET A 39 0.18 -12.43 0.51
N ALA A 40 -0.04 -11.39 1.30
CA ALA A 40 -1.12 -11.34 2.30
C ALA A 40 -2.50 -11.45 1.64
N ALA A 41 -2.74 -10.70 0.57
CA ALA A 41 -3.99 -10.76 -0.20
C ALA A 41 -4.21 -12.15 -0.82
N SER A 42 -3.18 -12.75 -1.41
CA SER A 42 -3.27 -14.09 -1.99
C SER A 42 -3.55 -15.16 -0.92
N ARG A 43 -2.95 -15.05 0.27
CA ARG A 43 -3.20 -15.95 1.39
C ARG A 43 -4.66 -15.88 1.84
N TYR A 44 -5.18 -14.67 2.04
CA TYR A 44 -6.58 -14.45 2.41
C TYR A 44 -7.57 -15.01 1.38
N LEU A 45 -7.28 -14.86 0.09
CA LEU A 45 -8.16 -15.40 -0.96
C LEU A 45 -8.09 -16.92 -1.09
N ASN A 46 -6.97 -17.54 -0.69
CA ASN A 46 -6.90 -18.99 -0.54
C ASN A 46 -7.73 -19.48 0.65
N GLU A 47 -7.62 -18.79 1.79
CA GLU A 47 -8.39 -19.10 3.00
C GLU A 47 -9.91 -19.00 2.77
N THR A 48 -10.34 -18.10 1.87
CA THR A 48 -11.75 -17.88 1.50
C THR A 48 -12.21 -18.60 0.22
N ASP A 49 -11.41 -19.53 -0.29
CA ASP A 49 -11.66 -20.35 -1.49
C ASP A 49 -12.06 -19.56 -2.76
N THR A 50 -11.54 -18.34 -2.92
CA THR A 50 -11.82 -17.50 -4.09
C THR A 50 -10.92 -17.90 -5.27
N ARG A 51 -11.53 -18.35 -6.38
CA ARG A 51 -10.83 -18.91 -7.56
C ARG A 51 -11.20 -18.21 -8.88
N GLY A 52 -10.40 -18.47 -9.92
CA GLY A 52 -10.69 -18.08 -11.30
C GLY A 52 -10.40 -16.62 -11.66
N ALA A 53 -10.89 -16.14 -12.80
CA ALA A 53 -10.57 -14.82 -13.36
C ALA A 53 -10.97 -13.64 -12.44
N LYS A 54 -12.03 -13.80 -11.64
CA LYS A 54 -12.46 -12.80 -10.64
C LYS A 54 -11.41 -12.59 -9.54
N ARG A 55 -10.52 -13.56 -9.31
CA ARG A 55 -9.48 -13.51 -8.28
C ARG A 55 -8.48 -12.39 -8.50
N LYS A 56 -8.05 -12.12 -9.74
CA LYS A 56 -7.01 -11.11 -10.01
C LYS A 56 -7.48 -9.71 -9.60
N GLY A 57 -8.69 -9.32 -10.01
CA GLY A 57 -9.26 -8.04 -9.62
C GLY A 57 -9.45 -7.92 -8.10
N VAL A 58 -9.86 -9.01 -7.44
CA VAL A 58 -10.02 -9.05 -5.98
C VAL A 58 -8.66 -8.96 -5.28
N ILE A 59 -7.58 -9.57 -5.80
CA ILE A 59 -6.22 -9.45 -5.25
C ILE A 59 -5.79 -7.98 -5.22
N ASP A 60 -6.00 -7.25 -6.32
CA ASP A 60 -5.55 -5.86 -6.43
C ASP A 60 -6.32 -4.96 -5.44
N THR A 61 -7.64 -5.11 -5.38
CA THR A 61 -8.47 -4.37 -4.40
C THR A 61 -8.09 -4.70 -2.96
N LEU A 62 -7.91 -5.97 -2.63
CA LEU A 62 -7.54 -6.40 -1.29
C LEU A 62 -6.14 -5.91 -0.91
N SER A 63 -5.20 -5.92 -1.86
CA SER A 63 -3.86 -5.38 -1.63
C SER A 63 -3.93 -3.89 -1.30
N ALA A 64 -4.73 -3.11 -2.03
CA ALA A 64 -4.95 -1.70 -1.76
C ALA A 64 -5.58 -1.45 -0.37
N GLN A 65 -6.55 -2.27 0.03
CA GLN A 65 -7.15 -2.20 1.37
C GLN A 65 -6.11 -2.49 2.47
N ILE A 66 -5.26 -3.50 2.29
CA ILE A 66 -4.18 -3.84 3.23
C ILE A 66 -3.18 -2.69 3.35
N ILE A 67 -2.80 -2.06 2.23
CA ILE A 67 -1.90 -0.90 2.22
C ILE A 67 -2.50 0.26 3.05
N LEU A 68 -3.77 0.58 2.82
CA LEU A 68 -4.46 1.64 3.57
C LEU A 68 -4.53 1.31 5.06
N GLN A 69 -4.89 0.07 5.40
CA GLN A 69 -4.98 -0.37 6.79
C GLN A 69 -3.62 -0.23 7.50
N ASN A 70 -2.54 -0.68 6.85
CA ASN A 70 -1.18 -0.53 7.38
C ASN A 70 -0.80 0.95 7.62
N ALA A 71 -1.21 1.84 6.72
CA ALA A 71 -0.98 3.28 6.88
C ALA A 71 -1.74 3.86 8.08
N LEU A 72 -3.03 3.53 8.22
CA LEU A 72 -3.87 3.98 9.33
C LEU A 72 -3.35 3.46 10.67
N ASP A 73 -2.94 2.19 10.72
CA ASP A 73 -2.36 1.59 11.93
C ASP A 73 -1.06 2.30 12.34
N ARG A 74 -0.19 2.60 11.37
CA ARG A 74 1.04 3.37 11.62
C ARG A 74 0.74 4.76 12.16
N LEU A 75 -0.21 5.48 11.57
CA LEU A 75 -0.62 6.81 12.03
C LEU A 75 -1.19 6.77 13.46
N ARG A 76 -2.00 5.76 13.77
CA ARG A 76 -2.55 5.54 15.11
C ARG A 76 -1.45 5.27 16.13
N HIS A 77 -0.44 4.47 15.78
CA HIS A 77 0.70 4.21 16.66
C HIS A 77 1.54 5.46 16.91
N MET A 78 1.78 6.29 15.88
CA MET A 78 2.50 7.56 16.03
C MET A 78 1.76 8.54 16.94
N ALA A 79 0.44 8.69 16.75
CA ALA A 79 -0.39 9.53 17.61
C ALA A 79 -0.44 9.06 19.07
N ALA A 80 -0.38 7.74 19.30
CA ALA A 80 -0.36 7.16 20.64
C ALA A 80 1.00 7.30 21.35
N SER A 81 2.10 7.44 20.61
CA SER A 81 3.45 7.63 21.16
C SER A 81 3.81 9.08 21.52
N GLU A 82 2.98 10.04 21.09
CA GLU A 82 3.16 11.47 21.39
C GLU A 82 2.41 11.92 22.66
N ASN A 83 1.64 11.03 23.29
CA ASN A 83 0.96 11.22 24.58
C ASN A 83 1.69 10.48 25.71
#